data_AF-A0AAP6V7Z7-F1
#
_entry.id   AF-A0AAP6V7Z7-F1
#
_cell.length_a   1.000
_cell.length_b   1.000
_cell.length_c   1.000
_cell.angle_alpha   90.00
_cell.angle_beta   90.00
_cell.angle_gamma   90.00
#
_symmetry.space_group_name_H-M   'P 1'
#
loop_
_entity.id
_entity.type
_entity.pdbx_description
1 polymer ?
#
loop_
_entity_poly.entity_id
_entity_poly.type
_entity_poly.pdbx_seq_one_letter_code
_entity_poly.pdbx_strand_id
1 'polypeptide(L)'
;MEHITLFVLSLMRFKGVGEQSVLKFIEQSQDKSELILEFSGLMRTNLFAIKKNVDDESLNAYSWQKAINLSEKIIEDAKSKNICIINYLEETYPKRMRSLKKFPILLYAKGNVELLNYSKSIAIIGTREPSVFGEMMGKKISSLISNKNFSIVSGLAKGCDTIAHKAALENSGKTVAILAHGLDIPVYPKENRELAKQIIKSGGLLLSTYSLGTKLRPQYLAARDEWQSGLSDGIIVIETGIKGGTNITVNYAINQKRPVGVIDHSQFKNGELNNLKQAQGNLKYISEKKAFPLYELESIDNFIKILERKNILNNKDINVREKQENLTQIDIFDQ
;
A
#
# COMPACT_ATOMS: atom_id res chain seq x y z
N MET A 1 19.17 -10.40 3.40
CA MET A 1 17.76 -9.95 3.31
C MET A 1 16.83 -10.81 4.16
N GLU A 2 16.83 -12.15 4.03
CA GLU A 2 16.01 -13.05 4.89
C GLU A 2 16.31 -12.89 6.39
N HIS A 3 17.58 -12.68 6.76
CA HIS A 3 18.00 -12.36 8.14
C HIS A 3 17.35 -11.09 8.72
N ILE A 4 17.13 -10.06 7.91
CA ILE A 4 16.50 -8.81 8.35
C ILE A 4 15.00 -9.05 8.60
N THR A 5 14.33 -9.76 7.70
CA THR A 5 12.92 -10.12 7.88
C THR A 5 12.73 -10.95 9.15
N LEU A 6 13.58 -11.95 9.37
CA LEU A 6 13.57 -12.77 10.59
C LEU A 6 13.79 -11.92 11.85
N PHE A 7 14.74 -10.99 11.80
CA PHE A 7 15.04 -10.08 12.89
C PHE A 7 13.85 -9.18 13.23
N VAL A 8 13.27 -8.51 12.24
CA VAL A 8 12.11 -7.62 12.40
C VAL A 8 10.94 -8.39 13.01
N LEU A 9 10.62 -9.57 12.44
CA LEU A 9 9.55 -10.42 12.95
C LEU A 9 9.79 -10.82 14.42
N SER A 10 11.02 -11.17 14.78
CA SER A 10 11.40 -11.60 16.13
C SER A 10 11.30 -10.46 17.14
N LEU A 11 11.80 -9.28 16.78
CA LEU A 11 11.70 -8.07 17.60
C LEU A 11 10.25 -7.69 17.89
N MET A 12 9.38 -7.70 16.86
CA MET A 12 7.98 -7.33 17.01
C MET A 12 7.17 -8.29 17.92
N ARG A 13 7.75 -9.42 18.36
CA ARG A 13 7.11 -10.33 19.31
C ARG A 13 7.23 -9.87 20.75
N PHE A 14 8.16 -8.96 21.06
CA PHE A 14 8.37 -8.45 22.40
C PHE A 14 7.35 -7.36 22.72
N LYS A 15 6.79 -7.43 23.93
CA LYS A 15 5.83 -6.43 24.41
C LYS A 15 6.50 -5.05 24.43
N GLY A 16 5.83 -4.06 23.84
CA GLY A 16 6.37 -2.69 23.70
C GLY A 16 7.14 -2.45 22.39
N VAL A 17 7.45 -3.49 21.62
CA VAL A 17 8.12 -3.36 20.32
C VAL A 17 7.09 -3.31 19.20
N GLY A 18 6.71 -2.08 18.82
CA GLY A 18 5.95 -1.82 17.59
C GLY A 18 6.86 -1.48 16.41
N GLU A 19 6.25 -1.26 15.24
CA GLU A 19 6.99 -0.94 14.02
C GLU A 19 7.91 0.28 14.16
N GLN A 20 7.45 1.31 14.88
CA GLN A 20 8.24 2.52 15.14
C GLN A 20 9.45 2.27 16.03
N SER A 21 9.36 1.33 16.97
CA SER A 21 10.50 0.93 17.80
C SER A 21 11.55 0.21 16.96
N VAL A 22 11.11 -0.66 16.05
CA VAL A 22 12.00 -1.36 15.10
C VAL A 22 12.66 -0.38 14.13
N LEU A 23 11.91 0.56 13.56
CA LEU A 23 12.45 1.59 12.67
C LEU A 23 13.56 2.37 13.35
N LYS A 24 13.31 2.92 14.55
CA LYS A 24 14.33 3.69 15.30
C LYS A 24 15.56 2.85 15.61
N PHE A 25 15.39 1.56 15.89
CA PHE A 25 16.50 0.67 16.18
C PHE A 25 17.40 0.47 14.95
N ILE A 26 16.79 0.18 13.80
CA ILE A 26 17.53 0.06 12.53
C ILE A 26 18.12 1.43 12.12
N GLU A 27 17.38 2.51 12.37
CA GLU A 27 17.75 3.94 12.37
C GLU A 27 19.15 4.23 12.96
N GLN A 28 19.34 3.71 14.17
CA GLN A 28 20.47 4.02 15.04
C GLN A 28 21.66 3.07 14.87
N SER A 29 21.51 2.02 14.08
CA SER A 29 22.57 1.05 13.84
C SER A 29 23.57 1.63 12.85
N GLN A 30 24.85 1.76 13.25
CA GLN A 30 25.89 2.43 12.46
C GLN A 30 26.19 1.70 11.14
N ASP A 31 26.12 0.37 11.13
CA ASP A 31 26.23 -0.43 9.91
C ASP A 31 25.04 -1.40 9.77
N LYS A 32 24.30 -1.26 8.66
CA LYS A 32 23.18 -2.14 8.30
C LYS A 32 23.65 -3.56 7.93
N SER A 33 24.92 -3.70 7.57
CA SER A 33 25.62 -4.96 7.30
C SER A 33 26.01 -5.66 8.61
N GLU A 34 26.44 -4.91 9.63
CA GLU A 34 26.71 -5.43 10.98
C GLU A 34 25.45 -5.97 11.66
N LEU A 35 24.27 -5.36 11.43
CA LEU A 35 22.98 -5.92 11.88
C LEU A 35 22.79 -7.40 11.45
N ILE A 36 23.36 -7.80 10.31
CA ILE A 36 23.29 -9.18 9.78
C ILE A 36 24.37 -10.07 10.41
N LEU A 37 25.56 -9.53 10.70
CA LEU A 37 26.69 -10.28 11.28
C LEU A 37 26.52 -10.49 12.79
N GLU A 38 26.08 -9.46 13.51
CA GLU A 38 25.71 -9.55 14.93
C GLU A 38 24.63 -10.61 15.15
N PHE A 39 23.70 -10.76 14.20
CA PHE A 39 22.58 -11.70 14.29
C PHE A 39 22.98 -13.17 14.42
N SER A 40 24.06 -13.59 13.76
CA SER A 40 24.58 -14.97 13.86
C SER A 40 25.30 -15.25 15.19
N GLY A 41 25.67 -14.21 15.93
CA GLY A 41 26.48 -14.29 17.14
C GLY A 41 26.03 -13.36 18.26
N LEU A 42 24.71 -13.12 18.41
CA LEU A 42 24.11 -12.22 19.41
C LEU A 42 24.28 -12.78 20.84
N MET A 43 25.50 -12.74 21.34
CA MET A 43 25.83 -12.77 22.75
C MET A 43 25.19 -11.54 23.42
N ARG A 44 24.76 -11.71 24.67
CA ARG A 44 23.99 -10.80 25.55
C ARG A 44 24.32 -9.29 25.52
N THR A 45 25.44 -8.86 24.95
CA THR A 45 26.00 -7.51 25.09
C THR A 45 25.36 -6.45 24.17
N ASN A 46 24.79 -6.82 23.01
CA ASN A 46 24.22 -5.82 22.07
C ASN A 46 22.73 -5.52 22.27
N LEU A 47 22.08 -6.22 23.21
CA LEU A 47 20.67 -5.98 23.57
C LEU A 47 20.48 -4.71 24.43
N PHE A 48 21.55 -4.12 24.97
CA PHE A 48 21.47 -2.87 25.75
C PHE A 48 20.95 -1.67 24.95
N ALA A 49 21.15 -1.64 23.63
CA ALA A 49 20.57 -0.61 22.76
C ALA A 49 19.05 -0.76 22.60
N ILE A 50 18.52 -1.99 22.71
CA ILE A 50 17.09 -2.31 22.61
C ILE A 50 16.35 -2.01 23.94
N LYS A 51 17.06 -2.08 25.07
CA LYS A 51 16.51 -1.98 26.45
C LYS A 51 15.73 -0.71 26.78
N LYS A 52 15.88 0.40 26.05
CA LYS A 52 15.11 1.63 26.36
C LYS A 52 13.60 1.49 26.08
N ASN A 53 13.19 0.53 25.25
CA ASN A 53 11.79 0.37 24.82
C ASN A 53 11.20 -1.03 25.07
N VAL A 54 12.00 -1.97 25.58
CA VAL A 54 11.57 -3.33 25.88
C VAL A 54 11.63 -3.52 27.39
N ASP A 55 10.57 -4.09 27.94
CA ASP A 55 10.51 -4.48 29.35
C ASP A 55 11.69 -5.41 29.65
N ASP A 56 12.68 -4.93 30.41
CA ASP A 56 14.04 -5.51 30.53
C ASP A 56 13.99 -6.96 31.08
N GLU A 57 12.99 -7.27 31.91
CA GLU A 57 12.79 -8.62 32.45
C GLU A 57 12.39 -9.66 31.37
N SER A 58 11.83 -9.20 30.25
CA SER A 58 11.27 -10.07 29.20
C SER A 58 12.27 -10.44 28.10
N LEU A 59 13.39 -9.71 27.96
CA LEU A 59 14.34 -9.84 26.86
C LEU A 59 15.62 -10.55 27.32
N ASN A 60 15.59 -11.88 27.29
CA ASN A 60 16.73 -12.74 27.62
C ASN A 60 17.01 -13.73 26.47
N ALA A 61 18.12 -14.45 26.55
CA ALA A 61 18.54 -15.38 25.49
C ALA A 61 17.46 -16.43 25.17
N TYR A 62 16.73 -16.93 26.18
CA TYR A 62 15.68 -17.92 25.98
C TYR A 62 14.46 -17.32 25.28
N SER A 63 13.97 -16.16 25.72
CA SER A 63 12.83 -15.50 25.07
C SER A 63 13.16 -15.02 23.65
N TRP A 64 14.41 -14.61 23.40
CA TRP A 64 14.94 -14.28 22.07
C TRP A 64 14.96 -15.50 21.15
N GLN A 65 15.55 -16.62 21.57
CA GLN A 65 15.56 -17.84 20.78
C GLN A 65 14.13 -18.33 20.47
N LYS A 66 13.23 -18.25 21.46
CA LYS A 66 11.80 -18.55 21.24
C LYS A 66 11.17 -17.62 20.20
N ALA A 67 11.52 -16.33 20.21
CA ALA A 67 11.02 -15.38 19.22
C ALA A 67 11.52 -15.69 17.81
N ILE A 68 12.80 -16.06 17.66
CA ILE A 68 13.40 -16.51 16.40
C ILE A 68 12.65 -17.75 15.87
N ASN A 69 12.55 -18.82 16.65
CA ASN A 69 11.93 -20.08 16.21
C ASN A 69 10.47 -19.85 15.75
N LEU A 70 9.73 -18.97 16.42
CA LEU A 70 8.36 -18.62 16.03
C LEU A 70 8.31 -17.79 14.74
N SER A 71 9.31 -16.95 14.50
CA SER A 71 9.40 -16.12 13.30
C SER A 71 9.86 -16.91 12.08
N GLU A 72 10.79 -17.86 12.25
CA GLU A 72 11.18 -18.83 11.21
C GLU A 72 9.95 -19.61 10.73
N LYS A 73 9.15 -20.11 11.68
CA LYS A 73 7.89 -20.78 11.34
C LYS A 73 6.93 -19.89 10.55
N ILE A 74 6.83 -18.60 10.85
CA ILE A 74 6.00 -17.65 10.08
C ILE A 74 6.53 -17.50 8.64
N ILE A 75 7.85 -17.43 8.46
CA ILE A 75 8.49 -17.34 7.14
C ILE A 75 8.22 -18.63 6.34
N GLU A 76 8.38 -19.80 6.95
CA GLU A 76 8.05 -21.09 6.34
C GLU A 76 6.56 -21.22 5.98
N ASP A 77 5.68 -20.80 6.90
CA ASP A 77 4.23 -20.78 6.69
C ASP A 77 3.81 -19.83 5.56
N ALA A 78 4.53 -18.71 5.38
CA ALA A 78 4.31 -17.78 4.28
C ALA A 78 4.75 -18.40 2.95
N LYS A 79 5.97 -18.95 2.93
CA LYS A 79 6.58 -19.59 1.77
C LYS A 79 5.73 -20.75 1.24
N SER A 80 5.28 -21.64 2.13
CA SER A 80 4.39 -22.77 1.77
C SER A 80 3.04 -22.33 1.18
N LYS A 81 2.60 -21.09 1.45
CA LYS A 81 1.36 -20.51 0.93
C LYS A 81 1.57 -19.57 -0.26
N ASN A 82 2.79 -19.51 -0.80
CA ASN A 82 3.23 -18.58 -1.85
C ASN A 82 3.01 -17.11 -1.46
N ILE A 83 3.32 -16.77 -0.22
CA ILE A 83 3.28 -15.40 0.31
C ILE A 83 4.73 -14.97 0.56
N CYS A 84 5.14 -13.88 -0.08
CA CYS A 84 6.42 -13.23 0.17
C CYS A 84 6.27 -12.23 1.32
N ILE A 85 7.20 -12.26 2.28
CA ILE A 85 7.31 -11.25 3.31
C ILE A 85 8.43 -10.29 2.89
N ILE A 86 8.07 -9.04 2.64
CA ILE A 86 8.96 -8.01 2.10
C ILE A 86 9.22 -6.99 3.19
N ASN A 87 10.47 -6.84 3.61
CA ASN A 87 10.85 -5.81 4.56
C ASN A 87 11.19 -4.48 3.86
N TYR A 88 11.05 -3.37 4.58
CA TYR A 88 11.18 -2.02 4.01
C TYR A 88 12.58 -1.67 3.47
N LEU A 89 13.61 -2.44 3.80
CA LEU A 89 14.97 -2.27 3.27
C LEU A 89 15.19 -3.00 1.94
N GLU A 90 14.28 -3.91 1.53
CA GLU A 90 14.42 -4.62 0.25
C GLU A 90 14.16 -3.70 -0.94
N GLU A 91 14.85 -3.94 -2.05
CA GLU A 91 14.60 -3.21 -3.31
C GLU A 91 13.18 -3.44 -3.86
N THR A 92 12.60 -4.60 -3.57
CA THR A 92 11.23 -4.98 -3.93
C THR A 92 10.17 -4.18 -3.16
N TYR A 93 10.52 -3.59 -2.02
CA TYR A 93 9.59 -2.77 -1.24
C TYR A 93 9.17 -1.52 -2.05
N PRO A 94 7.88 -1.13 -2.05
CA PRO A 94 7.41 0.00 -2.84
C PRO A 94 8.11 1.31 -2.49
N LYS A 95 8.85 1.90 -3.44
CA LYS A 95 9.49 3.21 -3.28
C LYS A 95 8.47 4.29 -2.90
N ARG A 96 7.26 4.23 -3.47
CA ARG A 96 6.16 5.15 -3.16
C ARG A 96 5.73 5.10 -1.70
N MET A 97 5.65 3.91 -1.10
CA MET A 97 5.29 3.75 0.30
C MET A 97 6.46 4.15 1.21
N ARG A 98 7.71 3.81 0.84
CA ARG A 98 8.90 4.20 1.61
C ARG A 98 9.06 5.71 1.73
N SER A 99 8.60 6.46 0.73
CA SER A 99 8.63 7.94 0.73
C SER A 99 7.62 8.60 1.67
N LEU A 100 6.68 7.85 2.25
CA LEU A 100 5.67 8.38 3.16
C LEU A 100 6.27 8.68 4.54
N LYS A 101 5.67 9.62 5.28
CA LYS A 101 6.08 9.93 6.66
C LYS A 101 5.92 8.74 7.61
N LYS A 102 4.92 7.89 7.35
CA LYS A 102 4.68 6.63 8.04
C LYS A 102 4.43 5.56 7.00
N PHE A 103 5.05 4.41 7.17
CA PHE A 103 4.95 3.28 6.28
C PHE A 103 5.11 1.97 7.07
N PRO A 104 4.52 0.86 6.61
CA PRO A 104 4.66 -0.44 7.27
C PRO A 104 6.07 -0.99 7.06
N ILE A 105 6.66 -1.58 8.09
CA ILE A 105 8.02 -2.15 7.97
C ILE A 105 8.06 -3.51 7.27
N LEU A 106 6.92 -4.21 7.25
CA LEU A 106 6.75 -5.49 6.57
C LEU A 106 5.49 -5.44 5.69
N LEU A 107 5.61 -6.02 4.51
CA LEU A 107 4.50 -6.28 3.60
C LEU A 107 4.38 -7.78 3.35
N TYR A 108 3.16 -8.26 3.20
CA TYR A 108 2.85 -9.63 2.82
C TYR A 108 2.25 -9.57 1.42
N ALA A 109 2.89 -10.23 0.46
CA ALA A 109 2.55 -10.15 -0.95
C ALA A 109 2.32 -11.54 -1.54
N LYS A 110 1.25 -11.72 -2.30
CA LYS A 110 0.93 -12.97 -3.00
C LYS A 110 0.62 -12.65 -4.47
N GLY A 111 1.29 -13.31 -5.40
CA GLY A 111 1.19 -13.01 -6.83
C GLY A 111 2.42 -12.26 -7.35
N ASN A 112 2.22 -11.38 -8.34
CA ASN A 112 3.33 -10.68 -8.99
C ASN A 112 3.85 -9.49 -8.16
N VAL A 113 4.98 -9.69 -7.47
CA VAL A 113 5.63 -8.67 -6.63
C VAL A 113 6.22 -7.50 -7.43
N GLU A 114 6.49 -7.66 -8.72
CA GLU A 114 6.99 -6.56 -9.57
C GLU A 114 6.00 -5.39 -9.63
N LEU A 115 4.71 -5.66 -9.37
CA LEU A 115 3.68 -4.63 -9.34
C LEU A 115 3.88 -3.59 -8.22
N LEU A 116 4.66 -3.91 -7.18
CA LEU A 116 4.97 -3.01 -6.07
C LEU A 116 5.75 -1.77 -6.51
N ASN A 117 6.61 -1.91 -7.52
CA ASN A 117 7.42 -0.83 -8.08
C ASN A 117 7.09 -0.53 -9.55
N TYR A 118 5.88 -0.91 -9.98
CA TYR A 118 5.44 -0.67 -11.36
C TYR A 118 5.40 0.84 -11.69
N SER A 119 5.80 1.20 -12.90
CA SER A 119 6.07 2.60 -13.27
C SER A 119 4.85 3.50 -13.24
N LYS A 120 3.66 2.97 -13.51
CA LYS A 120 2.39 3.71 -13.50
C LYS A 120 1.38 2.99 -12.63
N SER A 121 0.99 3.60 -11.51
CA SER A 121 0.08 2.99 -10.52
C SER A 121 -0.98 4.00 -10.12
N ILE A 122 -2.25 3.60 -10.09
CA ILE A 122 -3.35 4.52 -9.75
C ILE A 122 -4.40 3.80 -8.94
N ALA A 123 -4.85 4.43 -7.85
CA ALA A 123 -5.94 3.88 -7.07
C ALA A 123 -7.27 4.22 -7.73
N ILE A 124 -8.16 3.25 -7.90
CA ILE A 124 -9.54 3.49 -8.31
C ILE A 124 -10.45 2.95 -7.20
N ILE A 125 -11.21 3.86 -6.60
CA ILE A 125 -11.96 3.61 -5.37
C ILE A 125 -13.37 4.23 -5.43
N GLY A 126 -14.23 3.86 -4.51
CA GLY A 126 -15.55 4.46 -4.37
C GLY A 126 -16.46 3.73 -3.40
N THR A 127 -17.74 4.06 -3.44
CA THR A 127 -18.79 3.46 -2.63
C THR A 127 -18.93 1.96 -2.90
N ARG A 128 -19.40 1.24 -1.88
CA ARG A 128 -19.75 -0.17 -1.97
C ARG A 128 -21.05 -0.43 -2.73
N GLU A 129 -21.86 0.61 -2.89
CA GLU A 129 -23.16 0.61 -3.56
C GLU A 129 -23.19 1.75 -4.58
N PRO A 130 -22.46 1.61 -5.71
CA PRO A 130 -22.47 2.62 -6.76
C PRO A 130 -23.85 2.69 -7.42
N SER A 131 -24.18 3.85 -7.98
CA SER A 131 -25.33 3.98 -8.88
C SER A 131 -25.07 3.26 -10.20
N VAL A 132 -26.11 3.02 -11.00
CA VAL A 132 -25.97 2.47 -12.37
C VAL A 132 -25.00 3.33 -13.21
N PHE A 133 -25.03 4.65 -13.01
CA PHE A 133 -24.10 5.55 -13.66
C PHE A 133 -22.66 5.36 -13.16
N GLY A 134 -22.48 5.26 -11.84
CA GLY A 134 -21.20 4.97 -11.21
C GLY A 134 -20.60 3.63 -11.68
N GLU A 135 -21.43 2.61 -11.87
CA GLU A 135 -20.98 1.31 -12.40
C GLU A 135 -20.47 1.43 -13.84
N MET A 136 -21.27 2.06 -14.70
CA MET A 136 -20.92 2.31 -16.10
C MET A 136 -19.63 3.13 -16.22
N MET A 137 -19.55 4.24 -15.49
CA MET A 137 -18.40 5.13 -15.56
C MET A 137 -17.16 4.52 -14.90
N GLY A 138 -17.34 3.79 -13.79
CA GLY A 138 -16.29 3.03 -13.14
C GLY A 138 -15.65 2.02 -14.08
N LYS A 139 -16.46 1.25 -14.83
CA LYS A 139 -15.97 0.32 -15.85
C LYS A 139 -15.24 1.06 -16.98
N LYS A 140 -15.82 2.14 -17.51
CA LYS A 140 -15.24 2.93 -18.61
C LYS A 140 -13.88 3.51 -18.23
N ILE A 141 -13.79 4.20 -17.10
CA ILE A 141 -12.55 4.84 -16.64
C ILE A 141 -11.50 3.78 -16.32
N SER A 142 -11.86 2.72 -15.61
CA SER A 142 -10.91 1.66 -15.26
C SER A 142 -10.35 0.97 -16.51
N SER A 143 -11.19 0.72 -17.52
CA SER A 143 -10.74 0.16 -18.80
C SER A 143 -9.77 1.11 -19.52
N LEU A 144 -10.10 2.40 -19.60
CA LEU A 144 -9.25 3.41 -20.22
C LEU A 144 -7.89 3.53 -19.53
N ILE A 145 -7.89 3.58 -18.20
CA ILE A 145 -6.68 3.67 -17.37
C ILE A 145 -5.81 2.42 -17.57
N SER A 146 -6.45 1.25 -17.57
CA SER A 146 -5.79 -0.03 -17.83
C SER A 146 -5.11 -0.06 -19.21
N ASN A 147 -5.81 0.41 -20.26
CA ASN A 147 -5.27 0.51 -21.62
C ASN A 147 -4.14 1.54 -21.76
N LYS A 148 -4.00 2.47 -20.80
CA LYS A 148 -2.84 3.38 -20.69
C LYS A 148 -1.69 2.79 -19.87
N ASN A 149 -1.69 1.47 -19.66
CA ASN A 149 -0.67 0.69 -18.96
C ASN A 149 -0.48 1.08 -17.49
N PHE A 150 -1.52 1.59 -16.81
CA PHE A 150 -1.51 1.74 -15.36
C PHE A 150 -1.84 0.40 -14.67
N SER A 151 -1.15 0.12 -13.56
CA SER A 151 -1.62 -0.85 -12.58
C SER A 151 -2.73 -0.22 -11.74
N ILE A 152 -3.89 -0.87 -11.69
CA ILE A 152 -5.02 -0.42 -10.88
C ILE A 152 -4.85 -0.95 -9.46
N VAL A 153 -4.77 -0.05 -8.48
CA VAL A 153 -4.74 -0.38 -7.05
C VAL A 153 -6.13 -0.20 -6.46
N SER A 154 -6.63 -1.18 -5.72
CA SER A 154 -7.89 -1.04 -4.99
C SER A 154 -7.96 -1.99 -3.79
N GLY A 155 -9.07 -1.95 -3.05
CA GLY A 155 -9.21 -2.61 -1.75
C GLY A 155 -10.01 -3.90 -1.79
N LEU A 156 -10.39 -4.38 -2.97
CA LEU A 156 -11.24 -5.55 -3.17
C LEU A 156 -12.58 -5.48 -2.39
N ALA A 157 -13.06 -4.29 -2.02
CA ALA A 157 -14.39 -4.14 -1.44
C ALA A 157 -15.48 -4.43 -2.49
N LYS A 158 -16.75 -4.52 -2.05
CA LYS A 158 -17.89 -4.49 -2.98
C LYS A 158 -17.95 -3.16 -3.73
N GLY A 159 -18.73 -3.10 -4.80
CA GLY A 159 -18.98 -1.86 -5.55
C GLY A 159 -17.78 -1.42 -6.38
N CYS A 160 -17.36 -0.17 -6.21
CA CYS A 160 -16.36 0.48 -7.07
C CYS A 160 -15.02 -0.28 -7.14
N ASP A 161 -14.54 -0.83 -6.03
CA ASP A 161 -13.31 -1.62 -5.99
C ASP A 161 -13.43 -2.90 -6.85
N THR A 162 -14.53 -3.65 -6.72
CA THR A 162 -14.82 -4.82 -7.57
C THR A 162 -14.83 -4.44 -9.04
N ILE A 163 -15.46 -3.31 -9.39
CA ILE A 163 -15.59 -2.83 -10.77
C ILE A 163 -14.22 -2.49 -11.35
N ALA A 164 -13.38 -1.79 -10.57
CA ALA A 164 -12.04 -1.41 -10.98
C ALA A 164 -11.16 -2.65 -11.28
N HIS A 165 -11.13 -3.63 -10.37
CA HIS A 165 -10.39 -4.87 -10.57
C HIS A 165 -10.90 -5.67 -11.77
N LYS A 166 -12.23 -5.84 -11.90
CA LYS A 166 -12.82 -6.57 -13.03
C LYS A 166 -12.49 -5.92 -14.36
N ALA A 167 -12.66 -4.60 -14.47
CA ALA A 167 -12.33 -3.87 -15.67
C ALA A 167 -10.83 -3.97 -16.02
N ALA A 168 -9.94 -3.94 -15.04
CA ALA A 168 -8.51 -4.19 -15.28
C ALA A 168 -8.28 -5.58 -15.92
N LEU A 169 -8.89 -6.62 -15.35
CA LEU A 169 -8.76 -7.99 -15.84
C LEU A 169 -9.38 -8.19 -17.22
N GLU A 170 -10.55 -7.60 -17.49
CA GLU A 170 -11.21 -7.64 -18.80
C GLU A 170 -10.36 -7.02 -19.91
N ASN A 171 -9.49 -6.05 -19.57
CA ASN A 171 -8.56 -5.41 -20.51
C ASN A 171 -7.14 -6.02 -20.46
N SER A 172 -6.96 -7.20 -19.85
CA SER A 172 -5.66 -7.85 -19.66
C SER A 172 -4.61 -6.95 -18.98
N GLY A 173 -5.07 -6.01 -18.16
CA GLY A 173 -4.22 -5.09 -17.43
C GLY A 173 -3.76 -5.63 -16.08
N LYS A 174 -2.97 -4.80 -15.40
CA LYS A 174 -2.37 -5.11 -14.10
C LYS A 174 -3.23 -4.57 -12.97
N THR A 175 -3.33 -5.32 -11.88
CA THR A 175 -4.06 -4.85 -10.71
C THR A 175 -3.51 -5.38 -9.39
N VAL A 176 -3.54 -4.54 -8.36
CA VAL A 176 -3.10 -4.84 -6.99
C VAL A 176 -4.29 -4.65 -6.05
N ALA A 177 -4.69 -5.72 -5.36
CA ALA A 177 -5.69 -5.65 -4.31
C ALA A 177 -5.00 -5.63 -2.94
N ILE A 178 -5.18 -4.55 -2.20
CA ILE A 178 -4.67 -4.45 -0.82
C ILE A 178 -5.74 -5.02 0.10
N LEU A 179 -5.42 -5.89 1.06
CA LEU A 179 -6.37 -6.57 1.96
C LEU A 179 -6.17 -6.16 3.42
N ALA A 180 -7.25 -6.23 4.20
CA ALA A 180 -7.30 -5.80 5.60
C ALA A 180 -7.13 -6.95 6.61
N HIS A 181 -6.48 -8.03 6.19
CA HIS A 181 -6.29 -9.26 6.97
C HIS A 181 -5.08 -10.06 6.43
N GLY A 182 -4.68 -11.12 7.12
CA GLY A 182 -3.59 -12.00 6.66
C GLY A 182 -3.91 -12.67 5.32
N LEU A 183 -2.91 -12.84 4.44
CA LEU A 183 -3.12 -13.42 3.11
C LEU A 183 -3.33 -14.95 3.11
N ASP A 184 -3.18 -15.58 4.27
CA ASP A 184 -3.39 -17.01 4.53
C ASP A 184 -4.82 -17.34 4.97
N ILE A 185 -5.64 -16.34 5.28
CA ILE A 185 -7.04 -16.55 5.66
C ILE A 185 -7.99 -16.30 4.47
N PRO A 186 -9.25 -16.79 4.52
CA PRO A 186 -10.19 -16.59 3.42
C PRO A 186 -10.45 -15.10 3.13
N VAL A 187 -10.35 -14.72 1.85
CA VAL A 187 -10.60 -13.35 1.38
C VAL A 187 -11.99 -12.85 1.79
N TYR A 188 -12.04 -11.60 2.23
CA TYR A 188 -13.24 -10.81 2.47
C TYR A 188 -13.35 -9.66 1.44
N PRO A 189 -14.55 -9.36 0.93
CA PRO A 189 -15.82 -10.06 1.19
C PRO A 189 -15.90 -11.41 0.45
N LYS A 190 -16.78 -12.31 0.91
CA LYS A 190 -16.86 -13.70 0.38
C LYS A 190 -17.13 -13.72 -1.12
N GLU A 191 -17.92 -12.78 -1.60
CA GLU A 191 -18.33 -12.65 -3.01
C GLU A 191 -17.17 -12.28 -3.94
N ASN A 192 -16.10 -11.68 -3.40
CA ASN A 192 -14.90 -11.32 -4.17
C ASN A 192 -13.77 -12.37 -4.07
N ARG A 193 -14.02 -13.55 -3.48
CA ARG A 193 -13.00 -14.62 -3.38
C ARG A 193 -12.56 -15.13 -4.76
N GLU A 194 -13.50 -15.31 -5.68
CA GLU A 194 -13.17 -15.73 -7.04
C GLU A 194 -12.43 -14.62 -7.80
N LEU A 195 -12.80 -13.36 -7.58
CA LEU A 195 -12.08 -12.23 -8.14
C LEU A 195 -10.62 -12.19 -7.65
N ALA A 196 -10.37 -12.42 -6.36
CA ALA A 196 -9.00 -12.50 -5.83
C ALA A 196 -8.16 -13.60 -6.51
N LYS A 197 -8.77 -14.77 -6.76
CA LYS A 197 -8.10 -15.86 -7.49
C LYS A 197 -7.80 -15.46 -8.94
N GLN A 198 -8.74 -14.79 -9.60
CA GLN A 198 -8.54 -14.28 -10.96
C GLN A 198 -7.43 -13.23 -11.01
N ILE A 199 -7.35 -12.32 -10.03
CA ILE A 199 -6.26 -11.35 -9.91
C ILE A 199 -4.90 -12.07 -9.91
N ILE A 200 -4.71 -13.08 -9.06
CA ILE A 200 -3.47 -13.85 -9.03
C ILE A 200 -3.21 -14.58 -10.36
N LYS A 201 -4.24 -15.25 -10.90
CA LYS A 201 -4.13 -16.04 -12.14
C LYS A 201 -3.71 -15.18 -13.34
N SER A 202 -4.15 -13.93 -13.39
CA SER A 202 -3.83 -12.98 -14.46
C SER A 202 -2.56 -12.17 -14.21
N GLY A 203 -1.70 -12.58 -13.26
CA GLY A 203 -0.43 -11.89 -12.98
C GLY A 203 -0.56 -10.62 -12.15
N GLY A 204 -1.68 -10.45 -11.44
CA GLY A 204 -1.90 -9.41 -10.45
C GLY A 204 -1.30 -9.74 -9.07
N LEU A 205 -1.60 -8.90 -8.09
CA LEU A 205 -1.02 -8.97 -6.73
C LEU A 205 -2.09 -8.80 -5.66
N LEU A 206 -2.04 -9.63 -4.62
CA LEU A 206 -2.69 -9.38 -3.34
C LEU A 206 -1.63 -8.89 -2.35
N LEU A 207 -1.90 -7.78 -1.67
CA LEU A 207 -0.98 -7.15 -0.73
C LEU A 207 -1.66 -6.99 0.64
N SER A 208 -0.93 -7.17 1.72
CA SER A 208 -1.41 -6.88 3.08
C SER A 208 -0.28 -6.34 3.94
N THR A 209 -0.61 -5.45 4.87
CA THR A 209 0.31 -5.03 5.95
C THR A 209 0.09 -5.84 7.23
N TYR A 210 -0.80 -6.84 7.18
CA TYR A 210 -1.15 -7.67 8.33
C TYR A 210 -0.48 -9.03 8.21
N SER A 211 0.08 -9.49 9.34
CA SER A 211 0.74 -10.78 9.43
C SER A 211 -0.20 -11.95 9.21
N LEU A 212 0.40 -13.11 8.93
CA LEU A 212 -0.33 -14.37 8.79
C LEU A 212 -1.24 -14.63 10.00
N GLY A 213 -2.42 -15.18 9.75
CA GLY A 213 -3.45 -15.47 10.75
C GLY A 213 -4.23 -14.25 11.25
N THR A 214 -3.85 -13.02 10.84
CA THR A 214 -4.57 -11.80 11.26
C THR A 214 -6.01 -11.84 10.76
N LYS A 215 -6.96 -11.92 11.69
CA LYS A 215 -8.40 -11.90 11.40
C LYS A 215 -8.86 -10.50 10.99
N LEU A 216 -9.85 -10.46 10.12
CA LEU A 216 -10.51 -9.21 9.72
C LEU A 216 -11.13 -8.51 10.94
N ARG A 217 -10.92 -7.19 11.02
CA ARG A 217 -11.62 -6.30 11.97
C ARG A 217 -12.08 -5.04 11.23
N PRO A 218 -13.21 -4.42 11.61
CA PRO A 218 -13.69 -3.19 10.95
C PRO A 218 -12.64 -2.07 10.91
N GLN A 219 -11.86 -1.92 11.98
CA GLN A 219 -10.80 -0.91 12.06
C GLN A 219 -9.68 -1.16 11.02
N TYR A 220 -9.42 -2.41 10.67
CA TYR A 220 -8.40 -2.76 9.68
C TYR A 220 -8.82 -2.39 8.26
N LEU A 221 -10.12 -2.39 7.96
CA LEU A 221 -10.62 -1.94 6.66
C LEU A 221 -10.28 -0.45 6.45
N ALA A 222 -10.58 0.40 7.44
CA ALA A 222 -10.29 1.83 7.36
C ALA A 222 -8.78 2.15 7.38
N ALA A 223 -7.99 1.39 8.15
CA ALA A 223 -6.54 1.56 8.20
C ALA A 223 -5.87 1.14 6.87
N ARG A 224 -6.31 0.03 6.27
CA ARG A 224 -5.78 -0.48 5.01
C ARG A 224 -5.90 0.53 3.87
N ASP A 225 -6.98 1.31 3.85
CA ASP A 225 -7.26 2.25 2.77
C ASP A 225 -6.15 3.32 2.59
N GLU A 226 -5.36 3.61 3.63
CA GLU A 226 -4.17 4.47 3.53
C GLU A 226 -3.16 4.00 2.47
N TRP A 227 -3.04 2.67 2.33
CA TRP A 227 -2.06 2.06 1.44
C TRP A 227 -2.51 2.04 -0.02
N GLN A 228 -3.80 2.23 -0.30
CA GLN A 228 -4.30 2.35 -1.68
C GLN A 228 -3.69 3.58 -2.35
N SER A 229 -3.76 4.74 -1.69
CA SER A 229 -3.08 5.95 -2.16
C SER A 229 -1.57 5.88 -1.95
N GLY A 230 -1.10 5.19 -0.90
CA GLY A 230 0.32 5.03 -0.60
C GLY A 230 1.11 4.29 -1.69
N LEU A 231 0.48 3.33 -2.37
CA LEU A 231 1.05 2.56 -3.49
C LEU A 231 0.81 3.21 -4.86
N SER A 232 0.12 4.34 -4.92
CA SER A 232 -0.36 4.95 -6.17
C SER A 232 0.26 6.31 -6.46
N ASP A 233 0.30 6.68 -7.73
CA ASP A 233 0.73 8.00 -8.20
C ASP A 233 -0.33 9.07 -7.92
N GLY A 234 -1.60 8.65 -7.96
CA GLY A 234 -2.79 9.42 -7.63
C GLY A 234 -3.98 8.49 -7.40
N ILE A 235 -5.14 9.09 -7.14
CA ILE A 235 -6.39 8.34 -6.94
C ILE A 235 -7.50 8.87 -7.86
N ILE A 236 -8.41 8.00 -8.26
CA ILE A 236 -9.69 8.32 -8.91
C ILE A 236 -10.82 7.82 -8.02
N VAL A 237 -11.73 8.72 -7.66
CA VAL A 237 -12.97 8.37 -6.95
C VAL A 237 -14.10 8.30 -7.96
N ILE A 238 -14.69 7.12 -8.09
CA ILE A 238 -15.86 6.90 -8.93
C ILE A 238 -17.06 7.63 -8.29
N GLU A 239 -17.46 7.19 -7.11
CA GLU A 239 -18.58 7.77 -6.36
C GLU A 239 -18.29 7.67 -4.85
N THR A 240 -18.59 8.73 -4.10
CA THR A 240 -18.67 8.69 -2.64
C THR A 240 -19.69 9.72 -2.12
N GLY A 241 -20.44 9.34 -1.09
CA GLY A 241 -21.32 10.27 -0.36
C GLY A 241 -20.54 11.15 0.64
N ILE A 242 -21.20 12.16 1.21
CA ILE A 242 -20.58 13.10 2.17
C ILE A 242 -19.98 12.39 3.40
N LYS A 243 -20.59 11.29 3.84
CA LYS A 243 -20.15 10.47 4.97
C LYS A 243 -19.64 9.08 4.53
N GLY A 244 -19.25 8.93 3.26
CA GLY A 244 -18.77 7.66 2.71
C GLY A 244 -17.38 7.28 3.25
N GLY A 245 -17.14 5.98 3.44
CA GLY A 245 -15.84 5.46 3.89
C GLY A 245 -14.68 5.84 2.97
N THR A 246 -14.94 5.97 1.67
CA THR A 246 -13.97 6.42 0.66
C THR A 246 -13.37 7.80 0.96
N ASN A 247 -14.07 8.66 1.71
CA ASN A 247 -13.54 9.98 2.10
C ASN A 247 -12.30 9.86 2.99
N ILE A 248 -12.15 8.73 3.72
CA ILE A 248 -10.94 8.42 4.48
C ILE A 248 -9.76 8.28 3.52
N THR A 249 -9.89 7.49 2.46
CA THR A 249 -8.86 7.33 1.42
C THR A 249 -8.54 8.64 0.71
N VAL A 250 -9.55 9.47 0.41
CA VAL A 250 -9.31 10.80 -0.20
C VAL A 250 -8.48 11.68 0.71
N ASN A 251 -8.77 11.70 2.01
CA ASN A 251 -7.99 12.46 2.98
C ASN A 251 -6.55 11.92 3.11
N TYR A 252 -6.36 10.59 3.08
CA TYR A 252 -5.01 10.00 3.02
C TYR A 252 -4.26 10.46 1.77
N ALA A 253 -4.89 10.40 0.59
CA ALA A 253 -4.28 10.87 -0.65
C ALA A 253 -3.86 12.34 -0.57
N ILE A 254 -4.72 13.23 -0.07
CA ILE A 254 -4.41 14.65 0.11
C ILE A 254 -3.20 14.82 1.06
N ASN A 255 -3.20 14.14 2.21
CA ASN A 255 -2.12 14.20 3.19
C ASN A 255 -0.79 13.66 2.64
N GLN A 256 -0.85 12.62 1.81
CA GLN A 256 0.29 12.03 1.09
C GLN A 256 0.67 12.84 -0.16
N LYS A 257 0.02 14.00 -0.40
CA LYS A 257 0.20 14.85 -1.56
C LYS A 257 -0.02 14.09 -2.88
N ARG A 258 -0.92 13.12 -2.93
CA ARG A 258 -1.31 12.42 -4.15
C ARG A 258 -2.42 13.20 -4.87
N PRO A 259 -2.33 13.43 -6.19
CA PRO A 259 -3.42 14.05 -6.94
C PRO A 259 -4.71 13.22 -6.82
N VAL A 260 -5.83 13.91 -6.63
CA VAL A 260 -7.16 13.31 -6.49
C VAL A 260 -7.99 13.72 -7.70
N GLY A 261 -8.47 12.75 -8.47
CA GLY A 261 -9.47 12.92 -9.50
C GLY A 261 -10.82 12.38 -9.02
N VAL A 262 -11.92 13.05 -9.36
CA VAL A 262 -13.27 12.58 -9.04
C VAL A 262 -14.18 12.76 -10.24
N ILE A 263 -15.15 11.85 -10.41
CA ILE A 263 -16.15 12.01 -11.48
C ILE A 263 -17.02 13.24 -11.16
N ASP A 264 -17.07 14.19 -12.09
CA ASP A 264 -17.93 15.35 -12.01
C ASP A 264 -19.31 15.02 -12.58
N HIS A 265 -20.23 14.66 -11.68
CA HIS A 265 -21.58 14.24 -12.03
C HIS A 265 -22.42 15.38 -12.61
N SER A 266 -22.03 16.64 -12.40
CA SER A 266 -22.78 17.81 -12.88
C SER A 266 -22.70 18.00 -14.39
N GLN A 267 -21.68 17.43 -15.02
CA GLN A 267 -21.47 17.49 -16.46
C GLN A 267 -22.28 16.44 -17.25
N PHE A 268 -23.02 15.57 -16.56
CA PHE A 268 -23.76 14.47 -17.18
C PHE A 268 -25.26 14.61 -17.02
N LYS A 269 -26.00 14.12 -18.02
CA LYS A 269 -27.47 14.11 -18.06
C LYS A 269 -28.09 15.46 -17.66
N ASN A 270 -27.56 16.56 -18.20
CA ASN A 270 -28.02 17.92 -17.90
C ASN A 270 -28.11 18.24 -16.39
N GLY A 271 -27.24 17.64 -15.57
CA GLY A 271 -27.20 17.86 -14.13
C GLY A 271 -28.19 17.02 -13.30
N GLU A 272 -28.93 16.09 -13.91
CA GLU A 272 -29.87 15.20 -13.18
C GLU A 272 -29.18 14.38 -12.08
N LEU A 273 -27.88 14.10 -12.25
CA LEU A 273 -27.08 13.33 -11.30
C LEU A 273 -26.61 14.16 -10.10
N ASN A 274 -26.86 15.47 -10.07
CA ASN A 274 -26.42 16.36 -8.98
C ASN A 274 -27.06 16.03 -7.63
N ASN A 275 -28.22 15.38 -7.62
CA ASN A 275 -28.92 14.98 -6.40
C ASN A 275 -28.58 13.55 -5.96
N LEU A 276 -27.72 12.85 -6.70
CA LEU A 276 -27.31 11.49 -6.36
C LEU A 276 -26.54 11.51 -5.03
N LYS A 277 -27.06 10.83 -4.01
CA LYS A 277 -26.45 10.77 -2.67
C LYS A 277 -25.01 10.23 -2.72
N GLN A 278 -24.77 9.27 -3.61
CA GLN A 278 -23.47 8.64 -3.86
C GLN A 278 -22.48 9.57 -4.57
N ALA A 279 -22.91 10.70 -5.16
CA ALA A 279 -22.02 11.66 -5.83
C ALA A 279 -21.70 12.90 -4.99
N GLN A 280 -22.43 13.13 -3.88
CA GLN A 280 -22.31 14.38 -3.11
C GLN A 280 -20.91 14.64 -2.57
N GLY A 281 -20.16 13.58 -2.23
CA GLY A 281 -18.77 13.72 -1.81
C GLY A 281 -17.86 14.16 -2.96
N ASN A 282 -18.03 13.61 -4.17
CA ASN A 282 -17.30 14.07 -5.36
C ASN A 282 -17.54 15.56 -5.61
N LEU A 283 -18.81 15.99 -5.65
CA LEU A 283 -19.20 17.38 -5.90
C LEU A 283 -18.62 18.32 -4.83
N LYS A 284 -18.60 17.89 -3.56
CA LYS A 284 -17.96 18.63 -2.48
C LYS A 284 -16.44 18.79 -2.70
N TYR A 285 -15.73 17.74 -3.12
CA TYR A 285 -14.30 17.85 -3.37
C TYR A 285 -13.96 18.76 -4.56
N ILE A 286 -14.83 18.82 -5.57
CA ILE A 286 -14.71 19.76 -6.69
C ILE A 286 -14.93 21.19 -6.21
N SER A 287 -16.02 21.45 -5.47
CA SER A 287 -16.35 22.81 -5.00
C SER A 287 -15.30 23.38 -4.04
N GLU A 288 -14.70 22.52 -3.21
CA GLU A 288 -13.60 22.87 -2.31
C GLU A 288 -12.23 22.96 -3.03
N LYS A 289 -12.17 22.72 -4.35
CA LYS A 289 -10.93 22.68 -5.16
C LYS A 289 -9.89 21.69 -4.63
N LYS A 290 -10.36 20.59 -4.01
CA LYS A 290 -9.52 19.51 -3.47
C LYS A 290 -9.33 18.35 -4.45
N ALA A 291 -10.10 18.31 -5.53
CA ALA A 291 -9.99 17.29 -6.55
C ALA A 291 -10.12 17.87 -7.96
N PHE A 292 -9.50 17.18 -8.91
CA PHE A 292 -9.61 17.43 -10.34
C PHE A 292 -10.91 16.80 -10.88
N PRO A 293 -11.78 17.55 -11.58
CA PRO A 293 -13.02 17.03 -12.12
C PRO A 293 -12.77 16.16 -13.36
N LEU A 294 -13.41 15.00 -13.41
CA LEU A 294 -13.35 14.05 -14.53
C LEU A 294 -14.75 13.90 -15.15
N TYR A 295 -14.88 14.24 -16.43
CA TYR A 295 -16.18 14.24 -17.13
C TYR A 295 -16.10 13.88 -18.62
N GLU A 296 -14.91 13.95 -19.23
CA GLU A 296 -14.70 13.58 -20.63
C GLU A 296 -13.29 12.98 -20.82
N LEU A 297 -13.01 12.47 -22.00
CA LEU A 297 -11.71 11.85 -22.29
C LEU A 297 -10.55 12.84 -22.10
N GLU A 298 -10.75 14.09 -22.53
CA GLU A 298 -9.74 15.14 -22.39
C GLU A 298 -9.42 15.45 -20.92
N SER A 299 -10.45 15.58 -20.06
CA SER A 299 -10.20 15.84 -18.63
C SER A 299 -9.51 14.67 -17.94
N ILE A 300 -9.81 13.42 -18.33
CA ILE A 300 -9.09 12.25 -17.85
C ILE A 300 -7.63 12.26 -18.32
N ASP A 301 -7.37 12.57 -19.59
CA ASP A 301 -6.01 12.64 -20.13
C ASP A 301 -5.19 13.75 -19.48
N ASN A 302 -5.81 14.89 -19.19
CA ASN A 302 -5.17 15.98 -18.46
C ASN A 302 -4.83 15.57 -17.02
N PHE A 303 -5.71 14.83 -16.34
CA PHE A 303 -5.40 14.25 -15.03
C PHE A 303 -4.22 13.28 -15.10
N ILE A 304 -4.18 12.40 -16.11
CA ILE A 304 -3.06 11.47 -16.31
C ILE A 304 -1.74 12.21 -16.54
N LYS A 305 -1.74 13.28 -17.35
CA LYS A 305 -0.54 14.13 -17.54
C LYS A 305 -0.06 14.74 -16.21
N ILE A 306 -0.97 15.10 -15.30
CA ILE A 306 -0.60 15.57 -13.96
C ILE A 306 0.13 14.48 -13.17
N LEU A 307 -0.37 13.24 -13.22
CA LEU A 307 0.27 12.08 -12.56
C LEU A 307 1.68 11.85 -13.11
N GLU A 308 1.84 11.82 -14.43
CA GLU A 308 3.11 11.55 -15.10
C GLU A 308 4.15 12.64 -14.82
N ARG A 309 3.76 13.92 -14.86
CA ARG A 309 4.65 15.05 -14.51
C ARG A 309 5.13 14.95 -13.07
N LYS A 310 4.24 14.57 -12.14
CA LYS A 310 4.60 14.42 -10.73
C LYS A 310 5.57 13.27 -10.50
N ASN A 311 5.40 12.16 -11.21
CA ASN A 311 6.34 11.04 -11.14
C ASN A 311 7.75 11.42 -11.61
N ILE A 312 7.85 12.21 -12.68
CA ILE A 312 9.15 12.71 -13.18
C ILE A 312 9.83 13.58 -12.11
N LEU A 313 9.08 14.49 -11.46
CA LEU A 313 9.61 15.34 -10.40
C LEU A 313 10.07 14.52 -9.19
N ASN A 314 9.23 13.59 -8.72
CA ASN A 314 9.58 12.72 -7.59
C ASN A 314 10.83 11.87 -7.88
N ASN A 315 10.96 11.32 -9.09
CA ASN A 315 12.14 10.52 -9.47
C ASN A 315 13.41 11.37 -9.53
N LYS A 316 13.33 12.64 -9.94
CA LYS A 316 14.46 13.56 -9.86
C LYS A 316 14.86 13.82 -8.40
N ASP A 317 13.90 14.07 -7.53
CA ASP A 317 14.17 14.32 -6.10
C ASP A 317 14.76 13.09 -5.41
N ILE A 318 14.27 11.88 -5.73
CA ILE A 318 14.82 10.61 -5.22
C ILE A 318 16.26 10.43 -5.67
N ASN A 319 16.56 10.60 -6.96
CA ASN A 319 17.92 10.46 -7.48
C ASN A 319 18.89 11.48 -6.89
N VAL A 320 18.43 12.69 -6.55
CA VAL A 320 19.25 13.69 -5.86
C VAL A 320 19.56 13.27 -4.42
N ARG A 321 18.57 12.73 -3.69
CA ARG A 321 18.77 12.22 -2.32
C ARG A 321 19.68 10.99 -2.29
N GLU A 322 19.46 10.01 -3.17
CA GLU A 322 20.31 8.82 -3.27
C GLU A 322 21.75 9.19 -3.64
N LYS A 323 21.96 10.21 -4.50
CA LYS A 323 23.30 10.75 -4.78
C LYS A 323 23.93 11.43 -3.56
N GLN A 324 23.16 12.20 -2.79
CA GLN A 324 23.65 12.85 -1.57
C GLN A 324 24.01 11.83 -0.48
N GLU A 325 23.19 10.79 -0.30
CA GLU A 325 23.46 9.69 0.64
C GLU A 325 24.72 8.88 0.23
N ASN A 326 24.90 8.62 -1.06
CA ASN A 326 26.10 7.94 -1.57
C ASN A 326 27.37 8.80 -1.47
N LEU A 327 27.28 10.13 -1.68
CA LEU A 327 28.41 11.04 -1.49
C LEU A 327 28.85 11.10 -0.01
N THR A 328 27.89 11.12 0.92
CA THR A 328 28.20 11.04 2.36
C THR A 328 28.79 9.70 2.79
N GLN A 329 28.58 8.62 2.05
CA GLN A 329 29.23 7.33 2.31
C GLN A 329 30.67 7.27 1.78
N ILE A 330 30.97 7.94 0.66
CA ILE A 330 32.33 7.98 0.07
C ILE A 330 33.27 8.84 0.94
N ASP A 331 32.78 9.96 1.48
CA ASP A 331 33.57 10.86 2.33
C ASP A 331 33.99 10.26 3.69
N ILE A 332 33.44 9.09 4.07
CA ILE A 332 33.80 8.37 5.32
C ILE A 332 34.96 7.39 5.10
N PHE A 333 35.29 7.03 3.85
CA PHE A 333 36.38 6.11 3.53
C PHE A 333 37.71 6.79 3.15
N ASP A 334 37.73 8.13 3.06
CA ASP A 334 38.91 8.93 2.68
C ASP A 334 39.46 9.82 3.83
N GLN A 335 39.22 9.47 5.10
CA GLN A 335 39.85 10.11 6.27
C GLN A 335 40.57 9.14 7.20
#